data_AF-A0A7W3YLF6-F1
#
_entry.id   AF-A0A7W3YLF6-F1
#
_cell.length_a   1.000
_cell.length_b   1.000
_cell.length_c   1.000
_cell.angle_alpha   90.00
_cell.angle_beta   90.00
_cell.angle_gamma   90.00
#
_symmetry.space_group_name_H-M   'P 1'
#
loop_
_entity.id
_entity.type
_entity.pdbx_description
1 polymer ?
#
loop_
_entity_poly.entity_id
_entity_poly.type
_entity_poly.pdbx_seq_one_letter_code
_entity_poly.pdbx_strand_id
1 'polypeptide(L)'
;MTMTSVKKLEQVTYEKKNGKLIIHDQARIIIAEGFSKMMDTTLPSIPQLPHLKISLAKTLNHNFGNVYLARFYPNEQVEILRSAPLLVKFKTEYINGQETWGFEIPNSVNLSSELKKHNANAVVWLPVMEVND
;
A
#
# COMPACT_ATOMS: atom_id res chain seq x y z
N MET A 1 -1.54 -12.88 -16.25
CA MET A 1 -0.74 -11.94 -15.43
C MET A 1 -0.96 -10.55 -16.02
N THR A 2 -1.11 -9.52 -15.18
CA THR A 2 -1.44 -8.16 -15.64
C THR A 2 -0.32 -7.21 -15.25
N MET A 3 0.42 -6.70 -16.23
CA MET A 3 1.39 -5.62 -16.02
C MET A 3 0.64 -4.29 -15.93
N THR A 4 1.08 -3.40 -15.03
CA THR A 4 0.50 -2.07 -14.86
C THR A 4 1.61 -1.04 -14.89
N SER A 5 1.39 0.15 -15.47
CA SER A 5 2.37 1.22 -15.37
C SER A 5 2.41 1.77 -13.94
N VAL A 6 3.59 2.19 -13.49
CA VAL A 6 3.78 2.83 -12.19
C VAL A 6 2.88 4.06 -12.06
N LYS A 7 2.86 4.91 -13.09
CA LYS A 7 1.99 6.11 -13.14
C LYS A 7 0.51 5.82 -12.90
N LYS A 8 0.01 4.67 -13.37
CA LYS A 8 -1.38 4.28 -13.14
C LYS A 8 -1.62 3.81 -11.70
N LEU A 9 -0.63 3.20 -11.07
CA LEU A 9 -0.72 2.75 -9.68
C LEU A 9 -0.55 3.91 -8.67
N GLU A 10 0.14 4.98 -9.05
CA GLU A 10 0.28 6.20 -8.25
C GLU A 10 -0.95 7.13 -8.35
N GLN A 11 -1.97 6.76 -9.13
CA GLN A 11 -3.22 7.50 -9.18
C GLN A 11 -4.15 7.08 -8.05
N VAL A 12 -4.61 8.07 -7.28
CA VAL A 12 -5.69 7.86 -6.30
C VAL A 12 -6.98 7.55 -7.06
N THR A 13 -7.63 6.44 -6.71
CA THR A 13 -8.93 6.07 -7.26
C THR A 13 -9.91 5.74 -6.14
N TYR A 14 -11.20 5.79 -6.44
CA TYR A 14 -12.24 5.49 -5.48
C TYR A 14 -13.37 4.68 -6.12
N GLU A 15 -14.01 3.84 -5.32
CA GLU A 15 -15.19 3.08 -5.72
C GLU A 15 -16.19 2.99 -4.57
N LYS A 16 -17.49 2.99 -4.91
CA LYS A 16 -18.55 2.67 -3.93
C LYS A 16 -18.87 1.19 -4.01
N LYS A 17 -18.74 0.48 -2.89
CA LYS A 17 -19.01 -0.96 -2.80
C LYS A 17 -19.66 -1.28 -1.45
N ASN A 18 -20.79 -1.99 -1.49
CA ASN A 18 -21.53 -2.42 -0.29
C ASN A 18 -21.86 -1.26 0.68
N GLY A 19 -22.22 -0.08 0.17
CA GLY A 19 -22.52 1.10 1.00
C GLY A 19 -21.31 1.77 1.66
N LYS A 20 -20.09 1.33 1.31
CA LYS A 20 -18.84 1.96 1.74
C LYS A 20 -18.16 2.65 0.57
N LEU A 21 -17.44 3.74 0.86
CA LEU A 21 -16.47 4.31 -0.05
C LEU A 21 -15.12 3.65 0.18
N ILE A 22 -14.58 3.02 -0.85
CA ILE A 22 -13.24 2.43 -0.85
C ILE A 22 -12.33 3.38 -1.62
N ILE A 23 -11.23 3.78 -0.98
CA ILE A 23 -10.23 4.67 -1.58
C ILE A 23 -8.95 3.88 -1.73
N HIS A 24 -8.51 3.76 -2.98
CA HIS A 24 -7.23 3.17 -3.34
C HIS A 24 -6.25 4.33 -3.46
N ASP A 25 -5.36 4.46 -2.49
CA ASP A 25 -4.33 5.50 -2.52
C ASP A 25 -3.21 5.14 -3.49
N GLN A 26 -2.29 6.08 -3.68
CA GLN A 26 -1.07 5.89 -4.45
C GLN A 26 -0.30 4.65 -3.96
N ALA A 27 -0.10 3.71 -4.87
CA ALA A 27 0.76 2.56 -4.59
C ALA A 27 2.17 3.02 -4.27
N ARG A 28 2.86 2.22 -3.47
CA ARG A 28 4.27 2.41 -3.17
C ARG A 28 5.07 1.22 -3.62
N ILE A 29 6.15 1.47 -4.35
CA ILE A 29 7.01 0.44 -4.92
C ILE A 29 8.39 0.56 -4.29
N ILE A 30 8.90 -0.56 -3.79
CA ILE A 30 10.23 -0.65 -3.17
C ILE A 30 11.05 -1.65 -3.99
N ILE A 31 12.19 -1.21 -4.51
CA ILE A 31 13.15 -2.08 -5.20
C ILE A 31 14.10 -2.66 -4.14
N ALA A 32 14.28 -3.98 -4.18
CA ALA A 32 14.75 -4.77 -3.05
C ALA A 32 16.25 -4.63 -2.75
N GLU A 33 16.64 -3.57 -2.04
CA GLU A 33 17.88 -3.53 -1.26
C GLU A 33 17.59 -3.03 0.15
N GLY A 34 17.75 -3.92 1.15
CA GLY A 34 17.95 -3.55 2.56
C GLY A 34 16.76 -3.06 3.40
N PHE A 35 15.53 -2.97 2.87
CA PHE A 35 14.40 -2.39 3.62
C PHE A 35 13.53 -3.42 4.37
N SER A 36 13.37 -3.21 5.69
CA SER A 36 12.49 -3.97 6.59
C SER A 36 11.20 -3.21 6.97
N LYS A 37 11.09 -1.91 6.63
CA LYS A 37 10.00 -1.03 7.05
C LYS A 37 9.70 0.02 6.00
N MET A 38 8.42 0.33 5.81
CA MET A 38 7.94 1.43 4.97
C MET A 38 6.98 2.32 5.76
N MET A 39 7.11 3.63 5.59
CA MET A 39 6.24 4.64 6.18
C MET A 39 5.79 5.65 5.12
N ASP A 40 4.55 6.09 5.21
CA ASP A 40 3.99 7.18 4.45
C ASP A 40 3.52 8.30 5.40
N THR A 41 3.84 9.53 5.02
CA THR A 41 3.47 10.75 5.75
C THR A 41 2.20 11.38 5.19
N THR A 42 1.78 10.98 3.99
CA THR A 42 0.62 11.58 3.33
C THR A 42 -0.58 10.69 3.56
N LEU A 43 -1.52 11.13 4.40
CA LEU A 43 -2.85 10.54 4.34
C LEU A 43 -3.45 10.86 2.98
N PRO A 44 -4.10 9.89 2.31
CA PRO A 44 -4.66 10.11 0.99
C PRO A 44 -5.62 11.29 1.05
N SER A 45 -5.45 12.26 0.16
CA SER A 45 -6.38 13.38 0.05
C SER A 45 -7.72 12.85 -0.46
N ILE A 46 -8.62 12.52 0.45
CA ILE A 46 -9.98 12.16 0.07
C ILE A 46 -10.58 13.39 -0.62
N PRO A 47 -11.10 13.28 -1.86
CA PRO A 47 -11.87 14.37 -2.43
C PRO A 47 -12.96 14.71 -1.43
N GLN A 48 -13.03 15.95 -0.93
CA GLN A 48 -14.04 16.37 0.04
C GLN A 48 -15.42 16.08 -0.53
N LEU A 49 -15.97 14.91 -0.23
CA LEU A 49 -17.30 14.55 -0.64
C LEU A 49 -18.22 15.29 0.33
N PRO A 50 -19.04 16.23 -0.16
CA PRO A 50 -19.81 17.14 0.71
C PRO A 50 -20.80 16.42 1.64
N HIS A 51 -21.01 15.11 1.44
CA HIS A 51 -21.86 14.26 2.28
C HIS A 51 -21.11 13.47 3.36
N LEU A 52 -19.79 13.31 3.29
CA LEU A 52 -19.02 12.57 4.29
C LEU A 52 -18.82 13.44 5.54
N LYS A 53 -19.56 13.12 6.61
CA LYS A 53 -19.46 13.81 7.92
C LYS A 53 -18.32 13.30 8.81
N ILE A 54 -17.48 12.38 8.31
CA ILE A 54 -16.52 11.64 9.12
C ILE A 54 -15.13 12.27 9.03
N SER A 55 -14.54 12.56 10.19
CA SER A 55 -13.12 12.87 10.32
C SER A 55 -12.30 11.58 10.21
N LEU A 56 -11.49 11.48 9.16
CA LEU A 56 -10.68 10.30 8.83
C LEU A 56 -9.67 9.90 9.90
N ALA A 57 -9.25 10.86 10.74
CA ALA A 57 -8.33 10.63 11.83
C ALA A 57 -8.85 9.57 12.84
N LYS A 58 -10.15 9.23 12.81
CA LYS A 58 -10.76 8.22 13.67
C LYS A 58 -11.11 6.90 12.98
N THR A 59 -10.96 6.80 11.66
CA THR A 59 -11.41 5.64 10.86
C THR A 59 -10.27 4.75 10.37
N LEU A 60 -9.03 4.98 10.85
CA LEU A 60 -7.88 4.16 10.51
C LEU A 60 -7.98 2.80 11.22
N ASN A 61 -8.72 1.88 10.63
CA ASN A 61 -8.56 0.47 10.93
C ASN A 61 -7.11 0.05 10.62
N HIS A 62 -6.56 -0.86 11.41
CA HIS A 62 -5.18 -1.36 11.36
C HIS A 62 -4.81 -2.13 10.07
N ASN A 63 -5.58 -1.99 8.99
CA ASN A 63 -5.37 -2.65 7.72
C ASN A 63 -5.25 -1.59 6.62
N PHE A 64 -4.01 -1.19 6.33
CA PHE A 64 -3.70 -0.17 5.32
C PHE A 64 -3.51 -0.78 3.94
N GLY A 65 -4.39 -1.69 3.54
CA GLY A 65 -4.34 -2.38 2.25
C GLY A 65 -3.45 -3.61 2.25
N ASN A 66 -2.79 -3.89 1.12
CA ASN A 66 -2.08 -5.16 0.92
C ASN A 66 -0.68 -4.94 0.39
N VAL A 67 0.25 -5.81 0.81
CA VAL A 67 1.63 -5.81 0.34
C VAL A 67 1.89 -7.09 -0.46
N TYR A 68 2.53 -6.97 -1.62
CA TYR A 68 2.82 -8.08 -2.52
C TYR A 68 4.27 -8.04 -2.98
N LEU A 69 4.79 -9.22 -3.31
CA LEU A 69 5.98 -9.27 -4.17
C LEU A 69 5.64 -8.78 -5.58
N ALA A 70 6.62 -8.20 -6.24
CA ALA A 70 6.45 -7.64 -7.57
C ALA A 70 7.72 -7.78 -8.42
N ARG A 71 7.52 -7.68 -9.74
CA ARG A 71 8.60 -7.47 -10.71
C ARG A 71 8.50 -6.04 -11.23
N PHE A 72 9.49 -5.25 -10.89
CA PHE A 72 9.69 -3.92 -11.45
C PHE A 72 10.59 -4.02 -12.69
N TYR A 73 10.13 -3.43 -13.78
CA TYR A 73 10.82 -3.43 -15.07
C TYR A 73 11.41 -2.05 -15.39
N PRO A 74 12.51 -1.97 -16.16
CA PRO A 74 13.16 -0.70 -16.49
C PRO A 74 12.27 0.32 -17.23
N ASN A 75 11.17 -0.13 -17.84
CA ASN A 75 10.24 0.71 -18.59
C ASN A 75 9.09 1.27 -17.73
N GLU A 76 9.29 1.41 -16.41
CA GLU A 76 8.28 1.86 -15.44
C GLU A 76 6.99 1.01 -15.46
N GLN A 77 7.13 -0.27 -15.77
CA GLN A 77 6.08 -1.25 -15.58
C GLN A 77 6.33 -2.06 -14.33
N VAL A 78 5.25 -2.43 -13.67
CA VAL A 78 5.30 -3.33 -12.54
C VAL A 78 4.27 -4.45 -12.71
N GLU A 79 4.73 -5.66 -12.44
CA GLU A 79 3.89 -6.84 -12.33
C GLU A 79 3.69 -7.15 -10.84
N ILE A 80 2.46 -7.00 -10.35
CA ILE A 80 2.10 -7.34 -8.97
C ILE A 80 1.80 -8.83 -8.91
N LEU A 81 2.58 -9.59 -8.14
CA LEU A 81 2.40 -11.02 -7.98
C LEU A 81 1.30 -11.29 -6.95
N ARG A 82 0.03 -11.24 -7.40
CA ARG A 82 -1.15 -11.45 -6.54
C ARG A 82 -1.17 -12.82 -5.85
N SER A 83 -0.47 -13.81 -6.39
CA SER A 83 -0.27 -15.12 -5.78
C SER A 83 0.79 -15.15 -4.68
N ALA A 84 1.52 -14.05 -4.46
CA ALA A 84 2.58 -13.91 -3.47
C ALA A 84 2.38 -12.66 -2.59
N PRO A 85 1.33 -12.63 -1.75
CA PRO A 85 1.18 -11.59 -0.74
C PRO A 85 2.27 -11.70 0.32
N LEU A 86 2.75 -10.57 0.81
CA LEU A 86 3.65 -10.49 1.96
C LEU A 86 2.85 -10.27 3.23
N LEU A 87 3.08 -11.12 4.23
CA LEU A 87 2.56 -10.90 5.57
C LEU A 87 3.38 -9.79 6.23
N VAL A 88 2.70 -8.68 6.56
CA VAL A 88 3.30 -7.49 7.17
C VAL A 88 2.53 -7.08 8.40
N LYS A 89 3.18 -6.32 9.28
CA LYS A 89 2.53 -5.66 10.40
C LYS A 89 2.30 -4.20 10.04
N PHE A 90 1.05 -3.84 9.83
CA PHE A 90 0.65 -2.44 9.68
C PHE A 90 0.77 -1.70 11.00
N LYS A 91 1.23 -0.45 10.95
CA LYS A 91 1.37 0.40 12.14
C LYS A 91 1.26 1.87 11.78
N THR A 92 0.88 2.66 12.78
CA THR A 92 1.00 4.12 12.76
C THR A 92 2.11 4.54 13.71
N GLU A 93 2.85 5.59 13.35
CA GLU A 93 3.93 6.15 14.16
C GLU A 93 3.94 7.68 14.03
N TYR A 94 4.32 8.39 15.10
CA TYR A 94 4.46 9.83 15.07
C TYR A 94 5.91 10.19 14.74
N ILE A 95 6.14 10.77 13.55
CA ILE A 95 7.48 11.11 13.04
C ILE A 95 7.48 12.61 12.70
N ASN A 96 8.45 13.36 13.23
CA ASN A 96 8.62 14.80 12.94
C ASN A 96 7.35 15.66 13.12
N GLY A 97 6.52 15.36 14.12
CA GLY A 97 5.30 16.14 14.35
C GLY A 97 4.10 15.74 13.48
N GLN A 98 4.20 14.65 12.72
CA GLN A 98 3.14 14.16 11.85
C GLN A 98 2.84 12.69 12.15
N GLU A 99 1.56 12.34 12.15
CA GLU A 99 1.13 10.94 12.17
C GLU A 99 1.41 10.32 10.81
N THR A 100 2.19 9.25 10.83
CA THR A 100 2.59 8.47 9.67
C THR A 100 2.03 7.07 9.79
N TRP A 101 1.80 6.41 8.66
CA TRP A 101 1.24 5.07 8.62
C TRP A 101 2.00 4.24 7.61
N GLY A 102 2.04 2.94 7.82
CA GLY A 102 2.94 2.10 7.06
C GLY A 102 2.89 0.66 7.49
N PHE A 103 3.91 -0.08 7.07
CA PHE A 103 4.05 -1.48 7.43
C PHE A 103 5.49 -1.84 7.74
N GLU A 104 5.63 -2.92 8.46
CA GLU A 104 6.90 -3.55 8.80
C GLU A 104 6.85 -5.01 8.38
N ILE A 105 7.90 -5.47 7.71
CA ILE A 105 8.08 -6.88 7.37
C ILE A 105 8.66 -7.55 8.63
N PRO A 106 7.97 -8.52 9.25
CA PRO A 106 8.47 -9.18 10.44
C PRO A 106 9.83 -9.83 10.19
N ASN A 107 10.73 -9.79 11.18
CA ASN A 107 12.06 -10.42 11.09
C ASN A 107 12.01 -11.93 10.79
N SER A 108 10.87 -12.59 11.05
CA SER A 108 10.63 -13.99 10.68
C SER A 108 10.49 -14.21 9.17
N VAL A 109 10.24 -13.17 8.38
CA VAL A 109 10.12 -13.23 6.92
C VAL A 109 11.49 -12.97 6.31
N ASN A 110 12.08 -13.99 5.69
CA ASN A 110 13.29 -13.81 4.89
C ASN A 110 12.93 -13.24 3.52
N LEU A 111 12.87 -11.92 3.41
CA LEU A 111 12.48 -11.22 2.18
C LEU A 111 13.37 -11.60 0.99
N SER A 112 14.69 -11.77 1.19
CA SER A 112 15.62 -12.14 0.11
C SER A 112 15.27 -13.52 -0.47
N SER A 113 14.96 -14.49 0.40
CA SER A 113 14.54 -15.83 -0.04
C SER A 113 13.17 -15.80 -0.74
N GLU A 114 12.21 -15.03 -0.23
CA GLU A 114 10.89 -14.89 -0.85
C GLU A 114 10.99 -14.25 -2.25
N LEU A 115 11.79 -13.19 -2.40
CA LEU A 115 12.05 -12.55 -3.69
C LEU A 115 12.66 -13.55 -4.69
N LYS A 116 13.68 -14.32 -4.29
CA LYS A 116 14.31 -15.34 -5.14
C LYS A 116 13.32 -16.44 -5.54
N LYS A 117 12.58 -16.98 -4.57
CA LYS A 117 11.59 -18.04 -4.79
C LYS A 117 10.51 -17.64 -5.80
N HIS A 118 10.12 -16.37 -5.80
CA HIS A 118 9.05 -15.85 -6.67
C HIS A 118 9.58 -15.13 -7.93
N ASN A 119 10.89 -15.15 -8.18
CA ASN A 119 11.55 -14.38 -9.24
C ASN A 119 11.11 -12.91 -9.22
N ALA A 120 11.04 -12.32 -8.04
CA ALA A 120 10.64 -10.94 -7.79
C ALA A 120 11.86 -10.08 -7.44
N ASN A 121 11.78 -8.79 -7.70
CA ASN A 121 12.84 -7.81 -7.42
C ASN A 121 12.32 -6.56 -6.69
N ALA A 122 11.02 -6.54 -6.37
CA ALA A 122 10.37 -5.44 -5.71
C ALA A 122 9.26 -5.91 -4.77
N VAL A 123 8.86 -4.99 -3.89
CA VAL A 123 7.67 -5.08 -3.06
C VAL A 123 6.74 -3.94 -3.45
N VAL A 124 5.46 -4.23 -3.62
CA VAL A 124 4.43 -3.24 -3.88
C VAL A 124 3.45 -3.23 -2.73
N TRP A 125 3.27 -2.06 -2.14
CA TRP A 125 2.20 -1.79 -1.21
C TRP A 125 1.07 -1.07 -1.95
N LEU A 126 -0.14 -1.59 -1.79
CA LEU A 126 -1.38 -1.05 -2.34
C LEU A 126 -2.25 -0.58 -1.19
N PRO A 127 -2.15 0.71 -0.81
CA PRO A 127 -2.91 1.20 0.32
C PRO A 127 -4.39 1.37 0.01
N VAL A 128 -5.22 1.01 0.99
CA VAL A 128 -6.67 1.10 0.89
C VAL A 128 -7.24 1.67 2.17
N MET A 129 -8.21 2.57 2.04
CA MET A 129 -9.03 3.05 3.14
C MET A 129 -10.51 2.75 2.87
N GLU A 130 -11.19 2.20 3.87
CA GLU A 130 -12.65 2.04 3.84
C GLU A 130 -13.29 3.10 4.72
N VAL A 131 -14.19 3.89 4.13
CA VAL A 131 -14.99 4.88 4.83
C VAL A 131 -16.44 4.44 4.78
N ASN A 132 -17.08 4.35 5.94
CA ASN A 132 -18.53 4.17 6.01
C ASN A 132 -19.19 5.48 5.54
N ASP A 133 -20.14 5.38 4.61
CA ASP A 133 -21.00 6.52 4.20
C ASP A 133 -21.98 6.86 5.34
#